data_AF-F2NFT2-F1
#
_entry.id   AF-F2NFT2-F1
#
_cell.length_a   1.000
_cell.length_b   1.000
_cell.length_c   1.000
_cell.angle_alpha   90.00
_cell.angle_beta   90.00
_cell.angle_gamma   90.00
#
_symmetry.space_group_name_H-M   'P 1'
#
loop_
_entity.id
_entity.type
_entity.pdbx_description
1 polymer ?
#
loop_
_entity_poly.entity_id
_entity_poly.type
_entity_poly.pdbx_seq_one_letter_code
_entity_poly.pdbx_strand_id
1 'polypeptide(L)'
;MMNHGGKKAKTGYSLLPGLLSGILCTVILSSGVALSAANYEVPSNKQASEVLPPKLRSGPHFNVQDQVAADGYMLRYTVNSDYGTFQVTGTYGLRKLIKEIQAIAAMKEMSRGEAFVEGVKGKAQETLEFGTNLVADPANTLASVPKGVAKLFDNIATGLQQPREPRRDPVRQQLLNVSDAKRKIAYDLGVDVYSSNRVLQNELDSLSKAQALGSLGVSAAIPYGGGAVAGISRMSATASQVNRLLRDESPSGLRNINEQKLQAMGVDQSLTERLLNHTQLSPRQKTVIVASLEKLHGAQGRGAFINFALRATDEDSANFMQNIAEILAAYQQSVAPLQEITAPGVVMARAANGTVLIPFPLDYGVWTVRAERAVKNTLAGYKMSSRNPANFELWVTGAVSPLARRQLEAQGIKVVENVEQRIGMMD
;
A
#
# COMPACT_ATOMS: atom_id res chain seq x y z
N MET A 1 103.83 -39.37 -6.20
CA MET A 1 103.84 -40.10 -7.49
C MET A 1 102.43 -40.18 -8.04
N MET A 2 102.28 -39.76 -9.30
CA MET A 2 101.30 -40.19 -10.32
C MET A 2 99.80 -40.06 -9.98
N ASN A 3 99.08 -39.06 -10.49
CA ASN A 3 98.78 -38.69 -11.89
C ASN A 3 97.62 -39.49 -12.52
N HIS A 4 96.81 -38.71 -13.23
CA HIS A 4 95.58 -38.93 -13.96
C HIS A 4 95.36 -40.30 -14.62
N GLY A 5 94.11 -40.78 -14.48
CA GLY A 5 93.09 -40.73 -15.54
C GLY A 5 93.43 -41.25 -16.94
N GLY A 6 92.56 -42.09 -17.48
CA GLY A 6 92.40 -42.16 -18.93
C GLY A 6 91.61 -43.33 -19.51
N LYS A 7 90.54 -42.95 -20.23
CA LYS A 7 90.13 -43.43 -21.57
C LYS A 7 89.47 -44.82 -21.64
N LYS A 8 88.53 -45.14 -22.54
CA LYS A 8 87.75 -44.47 -23.61
C LYS A 8 86.79 -45.52 -24.21
N ALA A 9 85.72 -45.04 -24.87
CA ALA A 9 85.07 -45.60 -26.08
C ALA A 9 84.15 -46.84 -25.91
N LYS A 10 83.03 -47.06 -26.64
CA LYS A 10 82.38 -46.39 -27.82
C LYS A 10 81.02 -47.07 -28.14
N THR A 11 80.01 -46.30 -28.62
CA THR A 11 78.91 -46.57 -29.64
C THR A 11 78.04 -47.84 -29.56
N GLY A 12 76.71 -47.93 -29.78
CA GLY A 12 75.57 -47.13 -30.31
C GLY A 12 74.51 -48.18 -30.80
N TYR A 13 73.17 -48.11 -30.64
CA TYR A 13 72.17 -47.25 -31.30
C TYR A 13 70.71 -47.49 -30.77
N SER A 14 70.00 -46.38 -30.53
CA SER A 14 68.58 -45.99 -30.79
C SER A 14 67.34 -46.85 -30.41
N LEU A 15 66.39 -46.25 -29.65
CA LEU A 15 65.08 -45.69 -30.10
C LEU A 15 64.16 -45.25 -28.89
N LEU A 16 63.99 -43.92 -28.72
CA LEU A 16 62.79 -43.07 -28.40
C LEU A 16 61.62 -43.56 -27.47
N PRO A 17 60.82 -42.67 -26.83
CA PRO A 17 61.15 -41.96 -25.59
C PRO A 17 60.06 -42.05 -24.47
N GLY A 18 60.47 -41.74 -23.24
CA GLY A 18 59.71 -40.81 -22.39
C GLY A 18 58.71 -41.38 -21.39
N LEU A 19 59.14 -41.52 -20.14
CA LEU A 19 58.33 -41.17 -18.95
C LEU A 19 59.23 -41.14 -17.70
N LEU A 20 59.73 -39.94 -17.39
CA LEU A 20 60.31 -39.60 -16.09
C LEU A 20 59.19 -39.00 -15.25
N SER A 21 58.64 -39.80 -14.33
CA SER A 21 57.77 -39.31 -13.27
C SER A 21 58.62 -39.05 -12.04
N GLY A 22 58.79 -37.76 -11.73
CA GLY A 22 59.47 -37.28 -10.55
C GLY A 22 58.54 -36.41 -9.71
N ILE A 23 58.73 -36.54 -8.41
CA ILE A 23 58.47 -35.53 -7.37
C ILE A 23 57.00 -35.38 -6.95
N LEU A 24 56.70 -36.10 -5.85
CA LEU A 24 55.53 -35.95 -5.00
C LEU A 24 55.55 -34.57 -4.34
N CYS A 25 54.88 -33.59 -4.97
CA CYS A 25 54.56 -32.30 -4.37
C CYS A 25 53.15 -32.41 -3.76
N THR A 26 53.06 -32.51 -2.44
CA THR A 26 51.78 -32.55 -1.72
C THR A 26 51.15 -31.16 -1.79
N VAL A 27 50.38 -30.90 -2.84
CA VAL A 27 49.51 -29.72 -2.93
C VAL A 27 48.34 -29.95 -1.98
N ILE A 28 48.34 -29.24 -0.85
CA ILE A 28 47.13 -29.03 -0.06
C ILE A 28 46.24 -28.12 -0.91
N LEU A 29 45.35 -28.73 -1.71
CA LEU A 29 44.22 -28.06 -2.32
C LEU A 29 43.26 -27.69 -1.19
N SER A 30 43.52 -26.56 -0.56
CA SER A 30 42.50 -25.80 0.14
C SER A 30 41.47 -25.39 -0.91
N SER A 31 40.47 -26.24 -1.15
CA SER A 31 39.23 -25.85 -1.83
C SER A 31 38.44 -24.94 -0.89
N GLY A 32 39.03 -23.80 -0.53
CA GLY A 32 38.26 -22.65 -0.16
C GLY A 32 37.50 -22.26 -1.41
N VAL A 33 36.25 -22.71 -1.50
CA VAL A 33 35.27 -21.98 -2.30
C VAL A 33 35.24 -20.61 -1.65
N ALA A 34 36.02 -19.68 -2.20
CA ALA A 34 35.80 -18.27 -1.97
C ALA A 34 34.40 -18.03 -2.54
N LEU A 35 33.38 -18.15 -1.67
CA LEU A 35 32.13 -17.43 -1.89
C LEU A 35 32.56 -15.96 -1.93
N SER A 36 32.87 -15.48 -3.13
CA SER A 36 32.64 -14.08 -3.44
C SER A 36 31.16 -13.89 -3.19
N ALA A 37 30.81 -13.42 -1.99
CA ALA A 37 29.47 -12.96 -1.71
C ALA A 37 29.22 -11.88 -2.76
N ALA A 38 28.31 -12.14 -3.70
CA ALA A 38 27.92 -11.12 -4.65
C ALA A 38 27.60 -9.85 -3.87
N ASN A 39 28.28 -8.75 -4.19
CA ASN A 39 28.10 -7.48 -3.47
C ASN A 39 26.66 -6.98 -3.56
N TYR A 40 25.90 -7.47 -4.55
CA TYR A 40 24.52 -7.14 -4.80
C TYR A 40 23.71 -8.37 -5.15
N GLU A 41 22.43 -8.34 -4.79
CA GLU A 41 21.42 -9.31 -5.19
C GLU A 41 20.73 -8.88 -6.49
N VAL A 42 20.30 -9.86 -7.27
CA VAL A 42 19.40 -9.67 -8.41
C VAL A 42 17.99 -10.08 -7.96
N PRO A 43 16.99 -9.20 -8.07
CA PRO A 43 15.61 -9.56 -7.77
C PRO A 43 15.15 -10.75 -8.61
N SER A 44 14.45 -11.68 -7.97
CA SER A 44 13.93 -12.88 -8.62
C SER A 44 12.56 -13.23 -8.06
N ASN A 45 11.73 -13.84 -8.90
CA ASN A 45 10.39 -14.30 -8.52
C ASN A 45 10.47 -15.23 -7.31
N LYS A 46 9.41 -15.21 -6.50
CA LYS A 46 9.27 -16.04 -5.30
C LYS A 46 8.11 -17.01 -5.45
N GLN A 47 8.09 -18.04 -4.61
CA GLN A 47 6.92 -18.89 -4.47
C GLN A 47 5.94 -18.28 -3.47
N ALA A 48 4.64 -18.41 -3.71
CA ALA A 48 3.62 -17.87 -2.82
C ALA A 48 3.75 -18.46 -1.41
N SER A 49 4.13 -19.74 -1.29
CA SER A 49 4.40 -20.39 0.00
C SER A 49 5.58 -19.84 0.78
N GLU A 50 6.55 -19.19 0.11
CA GLU A 50 7.71 -18.59 0.78
C GLU A 50 7.38 -17.23 1.41
N VAL A 51 6.41 -16.50 0.86
CA VAL A 51 6.13 -15.10 1.22
C VAL A 51 4.76 -14.87 1.84
N LEU A 52 3.83 -15.82 1.72
CA LEU A 52 2.48 -15.70 2.27
C LEU A 52 2.12 -16.84 3.25
N PRO A 53 1.43 -16.51 4.35
CA PRO A 53 0.82 -17.53 5.20
C PRO A 53 -0.31 -18.25 4.44
N PRO A 54 -0.67 -19.50 4.82
CA PRO A 54 -1.70 -20.30 4.13
C PRO A 54 -3.03 -19.57 3.89
N LYS A 55 -3.50 -18.78 4.87
CA LYS A 55 -4.76 -18.03 4.80
C LYS A 55 -4.79 -16.94 3.72
N LEU A 56 -3.64 -16.44 3.29
CA LEU A 56 -3.54 -15.46 2.21
C LEU A 56 -3.26 -16.10 0.84
N ARG A 57 -2.96 -17.41 0.80
CA ARG A 57 -2.68 -18.13 -0.45
C ARG A 57 -3.94 -18.64 -1.14
N SER A 58 -4.94 -19.04 -0.37
CA SER A 58 -6.18 -19.60 -0.91
C SER A 58 -7.34 -19.45 0.07
N GLY A 59 -8.57 -19.35 -0.45
CA GLY A 59 -9.81 -19.33 0.29
C GLY A 59 -11.00 -19.71 -0.60
N PRO A 60 -12.25 -19.65 -0.10
CA PRO A 60 -13.43 -20.17 -0.82
C PRO A 60 -13.64 -19.63 -2.23
N HIS A 61 -13.27 -18.36 -2.48
CA HIS A 61 -13.51 -17.66 -3.74
C HIS A 61 -12.23 -17.14 -4.42
N PHE A 62 -11.06 -17.56 -3.93
CA PHE A 62 -9.78 -17.11 -4.48
C PHE A 62 -8.63 -18.09 -4.28
N ASN A 63 -7.66 -18.04 -5.20
CA ASN A 63 -6.37 -18.68 -5.08
C ASN A 63 -5.28 -17.77 -5.67
N VAL A 64 -4.20 -17.56 -4.92
CA VAL A 64 -3.01 -16.83 -5.37
C VAL A 64 -2.17 -17.78 -6.23
N GLN A 65 -1.73 -17.32 -7.40
CA GLN A 65 -0.82 -18.08 -8.24
C GLN A 65 0.52 -18.27 -7.52
N ASP A 66 1.14 -19.44 -7.71
CA ASP A 66 2.35 -19.79 -6.95
C ASP A 66 3.55 -18.91 -7.32
N GLN A 67 3.68 -18.51 -8.58
CA GLN A 67 4.73 -17.59 -9.00
C GLN A 67 4.38 -16.14 -8.65
N VAL A 68 5.12 -15.57 -7.70
CA VAL A 68 5.01 -14.18 -7.26
C VAL A 68 6.14 -13.36 -7.87
N ALA A 69 5.81 -12.31 -8.61
CA ALA A 69 6.82 -11.42 -9.17
C ALA A 69 7.40 -10.54 -8.06
N ALA A 70 8.72 -10.40 -8.01
CA ALA A 70 9.42 -9.59 -7.03
C ALA A 70 10.44 -8.68 -7.72
N ASP A 71 10.26 -7.36 -7.58
CA ASP A 71 11.15 -6.35 -8.18
C ASP A 71 12.30 -5.93 -7.26
N GLY A 72 12.38 -6.55 -6.08
CA GLY A 72 13.37 -6.27 -5.04
C GLY A 72 12.92 -5.26 -3.99
N TYR A 73 11.66 -4.81 -4.06
CA TYR A 73 11.01 -3.94 -3.09
C TYR A 73 9.57 -4.42 -2.78
N MET A 74 8.75 -4.58 -3.81
CA MET A 74 7.36 -4.98 -3.71
C MET A 74 7.14 -6.36 -4.33
N LEU A 75 6.19 -7.11 -3.78
CA LEU A 75 5.68 -8.32 -4.37
C LEU A 75 4.45 -8.00 -5.20
N ARG A 76 4.32 -8.66 -6.35
CA ARG A 76 3.14 -8.57 -7.21
C ARG A 76 2.51 -9.94 -7.34
N TYR A 77 1.25 -10.01 -6.93
CA TYR A 77 0.46 -11.21 -6.87
C TYR A 77 -0.55 -11.24 -8.02
N THR A 78 -0.75 -12.42 -8.60
CA THR A 78 -1.88 -12.70 -9.47
C THR A 78 -2.86 -13.59 -8.71
N VAL A 79 -4.10 -13.12 -8.55
CA VAL A 79 -5.15 -13.81 -7.78
C VAL A 79 -6.23 -14.26 -8.74
N ASN A 80 -6.44 -15.57 -8.83
CA ASN A 80 -7.57 -16.16 -9.55
C ASN A 80 -8.77 -16.21 -8.59
N SER A 81 -9.93 -15.74 -9.04
CA SER A 81 -11.17 -15.72 -8.26
C SER A 81 -12.35 -16.11 -9.13
N ASP A 82 -13.44 -16.55 -8.49
CA ASP A 82 -14.75 -16.76 -9.12
C ASP A 82 -15.28 -15.51 -9.84
N TYR A 83 -14.72 -14.33 -9.50
CA TYR A 83 -15.13 -13.03 -10.03
C TYR A 83 -14.13 -12.40 -11.00
N GLY A 84 -13.11 -13.16 -11.40
CA GLY A 84 -12.09 -12.74 -12.35
C GLY A 84 -10.66 -12.96 -11.85
N THR A 85 -9.69 -12.62 -12.70
CA THR A 85 -8.28 -12.60 -12.33
C THR A 85 -7.84 -11.18 -12.04
N PHE A 86 -7.23 -10.98 -10.88
CA PHE A 86 -6.77 -9.69 -10.40
C PHE A 86 -5.25 -9.69 -10.26
N GLN A 87 -4.63 -8.55 -10.56
CA GLN A 87 -3.23 -8.31 -10.23
C GLN A 87 -3.16 -7.25 -9.15
N VAL A 88 -2.31 -7.47 -8.15
CA VAL A 88 -2.17 -6.54 -7.04
C VAL A 88 -0.72 -6.47 -6.57
N THR A 89 -0.27 -5.26 -6.29
CA THR A 89 1.05 -4.98 -5.71
C THR A 89 0.92 -4.88 -4.20
N GLY A 90 1.87 -5.44 -3.46
CA GLY A 90 1.88 -5.31 -2.01
C GLY A 90 1.09 -6.41 -1.30
N THR A 91 1.61 -6.90 -0.19
CA THR A 91 0.85 -7.78 0.72
C THR A 91 -0.35 -7.03 1.31
N TYR A 92 -0.23 -5.71 1.53
CA TYR A 92 -1.34 -4.81 1.83
C TYR A 92 -2.45 -4.89 0.77
N GLY A 93 -2.09 -4.71 -0.51
CA GLY A 93 -3.04 -4.75 -1.61
C GLY A 93 -3.71 -6.12 -1.73
N LEU A 94 -2.96 -7.21 -1.51
CA LEU A 94 -3.51 -8.56 -1.49
C LEU A 94 -4.55 -8.74 -0.37
N ARG A 95 -4.29 -8.27 0.85
CA ARG A 95 -5.26 -8.34 1.95
C ARG A 95 -6.52 -7.55 1.65
N LYS A 96 -6.38 -6.34 1.10
CA LYS A 96 -7.50 -5.53 0.60
C LYS A 96 -8.31 -6.32 -0.41
N LEU A 97 -7.69 -6.82 -1.49
CA LEU A 97 -8.36 -7.57 -2.55
C LEU A 97 -9.10 -8.83 -2.03
N ILE A 98 -8.52 -9.58 -1.08
CA ILE A 98 -9.17 -10.76 -0.49
C ILE A 98 -10.47 -10.36 0.22
N LYS A 99 -10.48 -9.26 1.00
CA LYS A 99 -11.71 -8.73 1.61
C LYS A 99 -12.74 -8.32 0.55
N GLU A 100 -12.27 -7.69 -0.53
CA GLU A 100 -13.15 -7.28 -1.64
C GLU A 100 -13.80 -8.49 -2.33
N ILE A 101 -13.04 -9.56 -2.58
CA ILE A 101 -13.56 -10.81 -3.16
C ILE A 101 -14.62 -11.45 -2.23
N GLN A 102 -14.37 -11.47 -0.93
CA GLN A 102 -15.35 -11.97 0.05
C GLN A 102 -16.62 -11.11 0.09
N ALA A 103 -16.49 -9.79 0.00
CA ALA A 103 -17.63 -8.88 -0.07
C ALA A 103 -18.43 -9.04 -1.37
N ILE A 104 -17.76 -9.24 -2.51
CA ILE A 104 -18.41 -9.55 -3.79
C ILE A 104 -19.23 -10.84 -3.65
N ALA A 105 -18.68 -11.88 -3.03
CA ALA A 105 -19.39 -13.13 -2.77
C ALA A 105 -20.65 -12.92 -1.94
N ALA A 106 -20.51 -12.24 -0.80
CA ALA A 106 -21.63 -11.95 0.11
C ALA A 106 -22.75 -11.15 -0.57
N MET A 107 -22.40 -10.12 -1.36
CA MET A 107 -23.40 -9.33 -2.10
C MET A 107 -24.10 -10.13 -3.19
N LYS A 108 -23.38 -11.02 -3.88
CA LYS A 108 -23.96 -11.91 -4.90
C LYS A 108 -24.89 -12.95 -4.29
N GLU A 109 -24.57 -13.48 -3.12
CA GLU A 109 -25.47 -14.37 -2.38
C GLU A 109 -26.74 -13.64 -1.94
N MET A 110 -26.61 -12.44 -1.38
CA MET A 110 -27.76 -11.60 -0.99
C MET A 110 -28.66 -11.26 -2.18
N SER A 111 -28.08 -10.98 -3.34
CA SER A 111 -28.82 -10.70 -4.57
C SER A 111 -29.56 -11.92 -5.14
N ARG A 112 -29.29 -13.13 -4.65
CA ARG A 112 -30.01 -14.36 -5.02
C ARG A 112 -31.15 -14.71 -4.05
N GLY A 113 -31.20 -14.08 -2.87
CA GLY A 113 -32.22 -14.36 -1.86
C GLY A 113 -33.63 -13.95 -2.31
N GLU A 114 -34.65 -14.69 -1.87
CA GLU A 114 -36.05 -14.44 -2.22
C GLU A 114 -36.48 -13.00 -1.92
N ALA A 115 -36.02 -12.42 -0.80
CA ALA A 115 -36.30 -11.03 -0.46
C ALA A 115 -35.81 -10.00 -1.51
N PHE A 116 -34.67 -10.25 -2.17
CA PHE A 116 -34.19 -9.41 -3.27
C PHE A 116 -35.04 -9.64 -4.54
N VAL A 117 -35.32 -10.90 -4.87
CA VAL A 117 -36.12 -11.28 -6.05
C VAL A 117 -37.55 -10.75 -5.95
N GLU A 118 -38.18 -10.86 -4.79
CA GLU A 118 -39.55 -10.38 -4.53
C GLU A 118 -39.62 -8.86 -4.52
N GLY A 119 -38.67 -8.17 -3.89
CA GLY A 119 -38.68 -6.71 -3.89
C GLY A 119 -38.42 -6.09 -5.27
N VAL A 120 -37.64 -6.76 -6.13
CA VAL A 120 -37.49 -6.37 -7.54
C VAL A 120 -38.79 -6.63 -8.32
N LYS A 121 -39.45 -7.78 -8.13
CA LYS A 121 -40.73 -8.11 -8.79
C LYS A 121 -41.86 -7.16 -8.38
N GLY A 122 -42.01 -6.86 -7.09
CA GLY A 122 -43.06 -6.00 -6.56
C GLY A 122 -42.98 -4.55 -7.07
N LYS A 123 -41.77 -4.04 -7.34
CA LYS A 123 -41.57 -2.67 -7.86
C LYS A 123 -41.48 -2.56 -9.37
N ALA A 124 -41.18 -3.65 -10.09
CA ALA A 124 -41.24 -3.66 -11.56
C ALA A 124 -42.65 -3.33 -12.10
N GLN A 125 -43.69 -3.62 -11.32
CA GLN A 125 -45.08 -3.27 -11.66
C GLN A 125 -45.40 -1.78 -11.41
N GLU A 126 -44.80 -1.14 -10.40
CA GLU A 126 -45.02 0.29 -10.08
C GLU A 126 -44.09 1.25 -10.84
N THR A 127 -42.94 0.79 -11.34
CA THR A 127 -41.91 1.64 -11.97
C THR A 127 -42.12 1.84 -13.49
N LEU A 128 -43.12 1.19 -14.09
CA LEU A 128 -43.42 1.34 -15.53
C LEU A 128 -43.82 2.76 -15.94
N GLU A 129 -44.22 3.63 -15.00
CA GLU A 129 -44.58 5.03 -15.26
C GLU A 129 -43.43 6.04 -15.15
N PHE A 130 -42.22 5.63 -14.73
CA PHE A 130 -41.09 6.54 -14.49
C PHE A 130 -39.81 6.18 -15.27
N GLY A 131 -39.96 5.87 -16.56
CA GLY A 131 -38.89 5.31 -17.39
C GLY A 131 -38.49 6.09 -18.65
N THR A 132 -39.11 7.23 -19.00
CA THR A 132 -38.91 7.85 -20.34
C THR A 132 -37.92 9.01 -20.40
N ASN A 133 -37.45 9.58 -19.28
CA ASN A 133 -36.54 10.73 -19.28
C ASN A 133 -35.08 10.43 -18.87
N LEU A 134 -34.70 9.16 -18.77
CA LEU A 134 -33.35 8.74 -18.33
C LEU A 134 -32.52 8.04 -19.42
N VAL A 135 -32.98 8.02 -20.67
CA VAL A 135 -32.30 7.36 -21.80
C VAL A 135 -32.03 8.31 -22.97
N ALA A 136 -31.98 9.63 -22.72
CA ALA A 136 -31.51 10.60 -23.70
C ALA A 136 -30.12 11.13 -23.29
N ASP A 137 -29.10 10.63 -23.99
CA ASP A 137 -27.69 11.07 -24.02
C ASP A 137 -26.74 10.76 -22.85
N PRO A 138 -26.12 9.56 -22.85
CA PRO A 138 -24.90 9.31 -22.08
C PRO A 138 -23.63 9.92 -22.73
N ALA A 139 -23.70 10.42 -23.98
CA ALA A 139 -22.55 10.96 -24.70
C ALA A 139 -22.24 12.44 -24.37
N ASN A 140 -23.17 13.19 -23.76
CA ASN A 140 -22.97 14.59 -23.40
C ASN A 140 -22.56 14.81 -21.93
N THR A 141 -22.53 13.77 -21.10
CA THR A 141 -22.07 13.85 -19.69
C THR A 141 -20.55 13.72 -19.56
N LEU A 142 -19.84 13.31 -20.62
CA LEU A 142 -18.39 13.09 -20.60
C LEU A 142 -17.57 14.08 -21.46
N ALA A 143 -18.22 15.08 -22.06
CA ALA A 143 -17.56 16.09 -22.87
C ALA A 143 -17.93 17.51 -22.41
N SER A 144 -17.54 17.86 -21.18
CA SER A 144 -17.31 19.23 -20.72
C SER A 144 -16.93 19.15 -19.25
N VAL A 145 -15.63 19.14 -18.94
CA VAL A 145 -15.17 19.71 -17.67
C VAL A 145 -15.31 21.21 -17.85
N PRO A 146 -16.34 21.90 -17.30
CA PRO A 146 -16.40 23.33 -17.43
C PRO A 146 -15.26 23.91 -16.58
N LYS A 147 -14.60 24.95 -17.10
CA LYS A 147 -13.68 25.83 -16.37
C LYS A 147 -14.40 26.54 -15.23
N GLY A 148 -14.86 25.78 -14.24
CA GLY A 148 -15.83 26.19 -13.23
C GLY A 148 -15.34 26.00 -11.81
N VAL A 149 -14.04 26.18 -11.57
CA VAL A 149 -13.51 26.26 -10.20
C VAL A 149 -13.84 27.63 -9.58
N ALA A 150 -14.07 28.68 -10.39
CA ALA A 150 -14.30 30.04 -9.90
C ALA A 150 -15.59 30.22 -9.06
N LYS A 151 -16.69 29.54 -9.40
CA LYS A 151 -17.99 29.73 -8.70
C LYS A 151 -18.11 29.03 -7.35
N LEU A 152 -17.20 28.12 -7.00
CA LEU A 152 -17.16 27.54 -5.65
C LEU A 152 -16.38 28.42 -4.65
N PHE A 153 -15.60 29.40 -5.13
CA PHE A 153 -14.81 30.31 -4.28
C PHE A 153 -15.53 31.63 -3.94
N ASP A 154 -16.58 32.02 -4.67
CA ASP A 154 -17.33 33.27 -4.41
C ASP A 154 -18.04 33.29 -3.03
N ASN A 155 -18.19 32.14 -2.36
CA ASN A 155 -18.85 32.07 -1.05
C ASN A 155 -17.94 32.29 0.16
N ILE A 156 -16.65 32.59 -0.04
CA ILE A 156 -15.74 32.95 1.07
C ILE A 156 -15.76 34.47 1.36
N ALA A 157 -16.35 35.29 0.46
CA ALA A 157 -16.35 36.75 0.60
C ALA A 157 -17.65 37.37 1.20
N THR A 158 -18.73 36.61 1.37
CA THR A 158 -20.01 37.12 1.90
C THR A 158 -20.50 36.32 3.10
N GLY A 159 -19.90 36.60 4.26
CA GLY A 159 -20.54 36.30 5.53
C GLY A 159 -21.86 37.07 5.68
N LEU A 160 -22.85 36.43 6.30
CA LEU A 160 -24.17 36.93 6.68
C LEU A 160 -25.26 36.91 5.58
N GLN A 161 -25.77 35.72 5.28
CA GLN A 161 -27.20 35.51 5.01
C GLN A 161 -27.54 34.01 5.19
N GLN A 162 -28.48 33.72 6.09
CA GLN A 162 -29.01 32.36 6.25
C GLN A 162 -29.65 31.91 4.93
N PRO A 163 -29.28 30.75 4.35
CA PRO A 163 -30.01 30.23 3.20
C PRO A 163 -31.38 29.73 3.66
N ARG A 164 -32.46 30.34 3.14
CA ARG A 164 -33.78 29.69 3.11
C ARG A 164 -33.63 28.34 2.43
N GLU A 165 -34.20 27.29 3.03
CA GLU A 165 -34.10 25.93 2.51
C GLU A 165 -34.58 25.85 1.05
N PRO A 166 -33.71 25.46 0.09
CA PRO A 166 -34.15 25.18 -1.26
C PRO A 166 -34.98 23.90 -1.22
N ARG A 167 -36.18 23.94 -1.82
CA ARG A 167 -37.02 22.75 -2.06
C ARG A 167 -36.15 21.65 -2.71
N ARG A 168 -35.83 20.59 -1.96
CA ARG A 168 -34.97 19.49 -2.43
C ARG A 168 -35.68 18.73 -3.55
N ASP A 169 -35.02 18.65 -4.71
CA ASP A 169 -35.44 17.86 -5.86
C ASP A 169 -35.43 16.35 -5.52
N PRO A 170 -36.52 15.59 -5.75
CA PRO A 170 -36.59 14.15 -5.51
C PRO A 170 -35.45 13.35 -6.14
N VAL A 171 -34.98 13.73 -7.34
CA VAL A 171 -33.89 13.03 -8.03
C VAL A 171 -32.59 13.17 -7.26
N ARG A 172 -32.30 14.37 -6.75
CA ARG A 172 -31.11 14.63 -5.92
C ARG A 172 -31.19 13.86 -4.61
N GLN A 173 -32.36 13.85 -3.97
CA GLN A 173 -32.55 13.09 -2.72
C GLN A 173 -32.32 11.58 -2.94
N GLN A 174 -32.80 11.02 -4.06
CA GLN A 174 -32.59 9.61 -4.36
C GLN A 174 -31.11 9.27 -4.60
N LEU A 175 -30.36 10.12 -5.31
CA LEU A 175 -28.92 9.93 -5.52
C LEU A 175 -28.12 10.01 -4.21
N LEU A 176 -28.52 10.90 -3.29
CA LEU A 176 -27.94 10.97 -1.94
C LEU A 176 -28.23 9.69 -1.17
N ASN A 177 -29.48 9.20 -1.18
CA ASN A 177 -29.86 7.96 -0.52
C ASN A 177 -29.05 6.76 -1.03
N VAL A 178 -28.82 6.66 -2.35
CA VAL A 178 -27.98 5.60 -2.94
C VAL A 178 -26.54 5.70 -2.48
N SER A 179 -25.98 6.92 -2.47
CA SER A 179 -24.59 7.14 -2.05
C SER A 179 -24.39 6.83 -0.56
N ASP A 180 -25.37 7.14 0.27
CA ASP A 180 -25.36 6.86 1.72
C ASP A 180 -25.49 5.36 1.98
N ALA A 181 -26.41 4.68 1.28
CA ALA A 181 -26.53 3.23 1.31
C ALA A 181 -25.22 2.54 0.92
N LYS A 182 -24.55 3.02 -0.14
CA LYS A 182 -23.26 2.48 -0.59
C LYS A 182 -22.17 2.53 0.47
N ARG A 183 -22.05 3.67 1.17
CA ARG A 183 -21.07 3.83 2.25
C ARG A 183 -21.40 2.94 3.44
N LYS A 184 -22.69 2.79 3.78
CA LYS A 184 -23.13 1.90 4.86
C LYS A 184 -22.88 0.42 4.53
N ILE A 185 -23.26 -0.04 3.34
CA ILE A 185 -23.01 -1.41 2.88
C ILE A 185 -21.50 -1.70 2.87
N ALA A 186 -20.69 -0.79 2.31
CA ALA A 186 -19.24 -0.95 2.29
C ALA A 186 -18.64 -1.04 3.70
N TYR A 187 -19.13 -0.20 4.63
CA TYR A 187 -18.74 -0.25 6.04
C TYR A 187 -19.10 -1.59 6.70
N ASP A 188 -20.34 -2.06 6.51
CA ASP A 188 -20.84 -3.32 7.09
C ASP A 188 -20.09 -4.54 6.51
N LEU A 189 -19.64 -4.47 5.25
CA LEU A 189 -18.81 -5.47 4.58
C LEU A 189 -17.31 -5.30 4.84
N GLY A 190 -16.88 -4.26 5.56
CA GLY A 190 -15.47 -4.02 5.87
C GLY A 190 -14.59 -3.77 4.64
N VAL A 191 -15.15 -3.16 3.58
CA VAL A 191 -14.44 -2.82 2.33
C VAL A 191 -14.37 -1.31 2.10
N ASP A 192 -13.39 -0.87 1.30
CA ASP A 192 -13.26 0.52 0.92
C ASP A 192 -14.32 0.91 -0.13
N VAL A 193 -15.21 1.84 0.22
CA VAL A 193 -16.21 2.40 -0.70
C VAL A 193 -15.58 3.08 -1.92
N TYR A 194 -14.32 3.54 -1.80
CA TYR A 194 -13.55 4.16 -2.87
C TYR A 194 -12.60 3.18 -3.58
N SER A 195 -12.75 1.87 -3.39
CA SER A 195 -11.92 0.88 -4.05
C SER A 195 -11.94 1.02 -5.58
N SER A 196 -10.78 0.85 -6.21
CA SER A 196 -10.60 0.77 -7.66
C SER A 196 -11.13 -0.53 -8.29
N ASN A 197 -11.47 -1.53 -7.48
CA ASN A 197 -11.98 -2.82 -7.95
C ASN A 197 -13.38 -2.65 -8.56
N ARG A 198 -13.44 -2.68 -9.90
CA ARG A 198 -14.67 -2.46 -10.65
C ARG A 198 -15.75 -3.50 -10.36
N VAL A 199 -15.37 -4.75 -10.08
CA VAL A 199 -16.35 -5.79 -9.75
C VAL A 199 -17.01 -5.47 -8.42
N LEU A 200 -16.22 -5.10 -7.42
CA LEU A 200 -16.75 -4.65 -6.14
C LEU A 200 -17.64 -3.42 -6.29
N GLN A 201 -17.20 -2.41 -7.05
CA GLN A 201 -17.96 -1.19 -7.26
C GLN A 201 -19.32 -1.46 -7.91
N ASN A 202 -19.38 -2.35 -8.89
CA ASN A 202 -20.63 -2.73 -9.56
C ASN A 202 -21.63 -3.41 -8.61
N GLU A 203 -21.15 -4.32 -7.76
CA GLU A 203 -22.01 -4.99 -6.78
C GLU A 203 -22.49 -4.03 -5.70
N LEU A 204 -21.60 -3.16 -5.18
CA LEU A 204 -21.97 -2.10 -4.25
C LEU A 204 -23.03 -1.18 -4.85
N ASP A 205 -22.86 -0.73 -6.09
CA ASP A 205 -23.82 0.15 -6.77
C ASP A 205 -25.17 -0.54 -6.98
N SER A 206 -25.18 -1.81 -7.38
CA SER A 206 -26.39 -2.60 -7.56
C SER A 206 -27.17 -2.73 -6.25
N LEU A 207 -26.51 -3.16 -5.18
CA LEU A 207 -27.14 -3.39 -3.90
C LEU A 207 -27.62 -2.08 -3.24
N SER A 208 -26.84 -1.01 -3.38
CA SER A 208 -27.20 0.31 -2.84
C SER A 208 -28.43 0.91 -3.52
N LYS A 209 -28.55 0.72 -4.84
CA LYS A 209 -29.75 1.13 -5.59
C LYS A 209 -30.98 0.34 -5.13
N ALA A 210 -30.86 -0.96 -4.97
CA ALA A 210 -31.94 -1.80 -4.45
C ALA A 210 -32.37 -1.37 -3.03
N GLN A 211 -31.40 -1.09 -2.15
CA GLN A 211 -31.70 -0.62 -0.79
C GLN A 211 -32.38 0.75 -0.79
N ALA A 212 -31.88 1.70 -1.57
CA ALA A 212 -32.45 3.05 -1.65
C ALA A 212 -33.83 3.07 -2.32
N LEU A 213 -34.13 2.09 -3.18
CA LEU A 213 -35.47 1.90 -3.75
C LEU A 213 -36.41 1.17 -2.79
N GLY A 214 -35.94 0.67 -1.64
CA GLY A 214 -36.76 -0.11 -0.71
C GLY A 214 -37.18 -1.48 -1.23
N SER A 215 -36.48 -2.01 -2.26
CA SER A 215 -36.69 -3.38 -2.76
C SER A 215 -35.94 -4.43 -1.94
N LEU A 216 -35.19 -4.00 -0.92
CA LEU A 216 -34.62 -4.88 0.09
C LEU A 216 -35.46 -4.72 1.35
N GLY A 217 -36.13 -5.80 1.78
CA GLY A 217 -36.83 -5.84 3.07
C GLY A 217 -35.92 -5.34 4.19
N VAL A 218 -36.50 -4.58 5.12
CA VAL A 218 -35.79 -3.98 6.26
C VAL A 218 -35.06 -5.10 7.01
N SER A 219 -33.74 -4.99 7.10
CA SER A 219 -32.84 -5.90 7.84
C SER A 219 -32.52 -7.24 7.17
N ALA A 220 -32.00 -7.23 5.95
CA ALA A 220 -30.99 -8.23 5.63
C ALA A 220 -29.74 -7.90 6.47
N ALA A 221 -29.66 -8.45 7.68
CA ALA A 221 -28.41 -8.49 8.41
C ALA A 221 -27.42 -9.17 7.48
N ILE A 222 -26.45 -8.42 6.96
CA ILE A 222 -25.37 -8.99 6.16
C ILE A 222 -24.71 -9.99 7.11
N PRO A 223 -24.86 -11.31 6.91
CA PRO A 223 -24.10 -12.24 7.70
C PRO A 223 -22.67 -12.00 7.23
N TYR A 224 -21.93 -11.22 8.02
CA TYR A 224 -20.51 -11.13 7.87
C TYR A 224 -20.02 -12.53 8.20
N GLY A 225 -19.96 -13.39 7.17
CA GLY A 225 -19.18 -14.60 7.11
C GLY A 225 -17.70 -14.21 7.09
N GLY A 226 -17.32 -13.34 8.02
CA GLY A 226 -15.96 -13.05 8.39
C GLY A 226 -15.42 -14.35 8.91
N GLY A 227 -14.97 -15.21 7.98
CA GLY A 227 -13.76 -15.94 8.15
C GLY A 227 -12.74 -14.88 8.53
N ALA A 228 -12.69 -14.60 9.82
CA ALA A 228 -11.62 -13.84 10.40
C ALA A 228 -10.39 -14.50 9.79
N VAL A 229 -9.57 -13.70 9.12
CA VAL A 229 -8.14 -13.95 9.21
C VAL A 229 -7.80 -13.74 10.68
N ALA A 230 -8.24 -14.68 11.53
CA ALA A 230 -8.02 -14.71 12.95
C ALA A 230 -6.50 -14.82 13.07
N GLY A 231 -5.89 -13.68 13.39
CA GLY A 231 -4.45 -13.51 13.45
C GLY A 231 -3.93 -12.10 13.15
N ILE A 232 -4.57 -11.28 12.30
CA ILE A 232 -3.98 -10.02 11.81
C ILE A 232 -5.16 -9.09 11.45
N SER A 233 -5.63 -8.15 12.27
CA SER A 233 -4.99 -6.88 12.61
C SER A 233 -5.69 -6.31 13.86
N ARG A 234 -4.94 -5.80 14.84
CA ARG A 234 -5.53 -5.02 15.95
C ARG A 234 -6.10 -3.74 15.35
N MET A 235 -7.41 -3.61 15.20
CA MET A 235 -7.99 -2.37 14.65
C MET A 235 -7.65 -1.21 15.59
N SER A 236 -6.85 -0.26 15.11
CA SER A 236 -6.48 0.90 15.92
C SER A 236 -7.69 1.80 16.17
N ALA A 237 -7.65 2.59 17.26
CA ALA A 237 -8.69 3.58 17.52
C ALA A 237 -8.86 4.56 16.33
N THR A 238 -7.75 4.94 15.70
CA THR A 238 -7.72 5.75 14.47
C THR A 238 -8.45 5.06 13.33
N ALA A 239 -8.19 3.77 13.09
CA ALA A 239 -8.87 3.00 12.05
C ALA A 239 -10.38 2.95 12.27
N SER A 240 -10.82 2.72 13.51
CA SER A 240 -12.25 2.73 13.85
C SER A 240 -12.89 4.10 13.59
N GLN A 241 -12.18 5.20 13.89
CA GLN A 241 -12.68 6.56 13.69
C GLN A 241 -12.78 6.89 12.21
N VAL A 242 -11.74 6.59 11.43
CA VAL A 242 -11.76 6.82 9.99
C VAL A 242 -12.84 5.99 9.31
N ASN A 243 -13.02 4.71 9.68
CA ASN A 243 -14.09 3.89 9.12
C ASN A 243 -15.48 4.46 9.40
N ARG A 244 -15.72 5.04 10.58
CA ARG A 244 -16.98 5.75 10.87
C ARG A 244 -17.15 7.00 10.01
N LEU A 245 -16.09 7.80 9.84
CA LEU A 245 -16.13 8.96 8.95
C LEU A 245 -16.43 8.53 7.50
N LEU A 246 -15.81 7.47 7.00
CA LEU A 246 -16.07 6.97 5.64
C LEU A 246 -17.50 6.46 5.45
N ARG A 247 -18.14 5.97 6.52
CA ARG A 247 -19.55 5.59 6.51
C ARG A 247 -20.46 6.82 6.50
N ASP A 248 -20.21 7.74 7.41
CA ASP A 248 -21.14 8.82 7.76
C ASP A 248 -21.01 10.03 6.82
N GLU A 249 -19.80 10.32 6.34
CA GLU A 249 -19.49 11.55 5.60
C GLU A 249 -19.44 11.34 4.09
N SER A 250 -19.92 12.33 3.34
CA SER A 250 -19.76 12.39 1.89
C SER A 250 -18.30 12.72 1.51
N PRO A 251 -17.88 12.55 0.23
CA PRO A 251 -16.55 12.97 -0.20
C PRO A 251 -16.22 14.45 0.10
N SER A 252 -17.20 15.35 0.00
CA SER A 252 -17.04 16.76 0.35
C SER A 252 -17.01 16.98 1.87
N GLY A 253 -17.80 16.21 2.63
CA GLY A 253 -17.72 16.21 4.10
C GLY A 253 -16.34 15.80 4.61
N LEU A 254 -15.81 14.68 4.10
CA LEU A 254 -14.45 14.23 4.37
C LEU A 254 -13.40 15.27 3.98
N ARG A 255 -13.57 15.91 2.82
CA ARG A 255 -12.70 17.00 2.38
C ARG A 255 -12.67 18.13 3.42
N ASN A 256 -13.84 18.61 3.85
CA ASN A 256 -13.95 19.72 4.80
C ASN A 256 -13.33 19.36 6.16
N ILE A 257 -13.57 18.13 6.65
CA ILE A 257 -12.96 17.62 7.89
C ILE A 257 -11.44 17.60 7.76
N ASN A 258 -10.94 17.09 6.63
CA ASN A 258 -9.51 17.02 6.38
C ASN A 258 -8.87 18.41 6.28
N GLU A 259 -9.53 19.36 5.62
CA GLU A 259 -9.10 20.75 5.53
C GLU A 259 -8.98 21.40 6.92
N GLN A 260 -10.02 21.29 7.75
CA GLN A 260 -10.03 21.82 9.12
C GLN A 260 -8.89 21.23 9.95
N LYS A 261 -8.66 19.92 9.86
CA LYS A 261 -7.55 19.25 10.57
C LYS A 261 -6.19 19.71 10.08
N LEU A 262 -6.01 19.86 8.77
CA LEU A 262 -4.76 20.35 8.17
C LEU A 262 -4.45 21.78 8.63
N GLN A 263 -5.45 22.65 8.63
CA GLN A 263 -5.34 24.02 9.15
C GLN A 263 -5.02 24.04 10.64
N ALA A 264 -5.68 23.21 11.45
CA ALA A 264 -5.39 23.08 12.88
C ALA A 264 -3.96 22.55 13.16
N MET A 265 -3.40 21.77 12.24
CA MET A 265 -2.00 21.33 12.26
C MET A 265 -1.00 22.39 11.75
N GLY A 266 -1.48 23.57 11.34
CA GLY A 266 -0.64 24.64 10.80
C GLY A 266 -0.12 24.36 9.39
N VAL A 267 -0.77 23.48 8.63
CA VAL A 267 -0.42 23.25 7.21
C VAL A 267 -0.93 24.41 6.38
N ASP A 268 -0.05 24.97 5.55
CA ASP A 268 -0.37 26.07 4.64
C ASP A 268 -1.59 25.76 3.74
N GLN A 269 -2.41 26.77 3.46
CA GLN A 269 -3.64 26.64 2.68
C GLN A 269 -3.37 26.12 1.26
N SER A 270 -2.33 26.61 0.59
CA SER A 270 -2.00 26.17 -0.77
C SER A 270 -1.57 24.70 -0.80
N LEU A 271 -0.84 24.25 0.22
CA LEU A 271 -0.43 22.86 0.35
C LEU A 271 -1.61 21.94 0.70
N THR A 272 -2.51 22.43 1.56
CA THR A 272 -3.78 21.77 1.91
C THR A 272 -4.63 21.54 0.66
N GLU A 273 -4.83 22.58 -0.16
CA GLU A 273 -5.60 22.48 -1.40
C GLU A 273 -4.97 21.49 -2.40
N ARG A 274 -3.65 21.53 -2.57
CA ARG A 274 -2.93 20.57 -3.43
C ARG A 274 -3.14 19.14 -2.99
N LEU A 275 -3.06 18.85 -1.68
CA LEU A 275 -3.31 17.51 -1.15
C LEU A 275 -4.75 17.07 -1.38
N LEU A 276 -5.72 17.93 -1.03
CA LEU A 276 -7.13 17.56 -1.10
C LEU A 276 -7.63 17.45 -2.55
N ASN A 277 -7.03 18.18 -3.49
CA ASN A 277 -7.32 18.10 -4.93
C ASN A 277 -6.54 17.00 -5.66
N HIS A 278 -5.59 16.32 -4.99
CA HIS A 278 -4.77 15.31 -5.63
C HIS A 278 -5.62 14.13 -6.14
N THR A 279 -5.58 13.85 -7.43
CA THR A 279 -6.51 12.90 -8.09
C THR A 279 -6.13 11.44 -7.87
N GLN A 280 -4.85 11.14 -7.64
CA GLN A 280 -4.40 9.77 -7.37
C GLN A 280 -4.55 9.35 -5.90
N LEU A 281 -4.94 10.27 -5.02
CA LEU A 281 -5.25 9.97 -3.62
C LEU A 281 -6.77 9.91 -3.46
N SER A 282 -7.30 8.75 -3.09
CA SER A 282 -8.74 8.59 -2.82
C SER A 282 -9.16 9.41 -1.59
N PRO A 283 -10.47 9.72 -1.42
CA PRO A 283 -10.95 10.36 -0.20
C PRO A 283 -10.60 9.57 1.07
N ARG A 284 -10.59 8.23 1.01
CA ARG A 284 -10.07 7.38 2.10
C ARG A 284 -8.60 7.66 2.38
N GLN A 285 -7.73 7.55 1.39
CA GLN A 285 -6.29 7.74 1.58
C GLN A 285 -5.96 9.12 2.15
N LYS A 286 -6.61 10.18 1.64
CA LYS A 286 -6.48 11.55 2.20
C LYS A 286 -6.89 11.58 3.67
N THR A 287 -8.01 10.97 4.01
CA THR A 287 -8.52 10.95 5.39
C THR A 287 -7.62 10.15 6.33
N VAL A 288 -7.11 8.99 5.90
CA VAL A 288 -6.16 8.18 6.68
C VAL A 288 -4.85 8.93 6.89
N ILE A 289 -4.31 9.56 5.84
CA ILE A 289 -3.10 10.38 5.91
C ILE A 289 -3.30 11.52 6.92
N VAL A 290 -4.37 12.30 6.78
CA VAL A 290 -4.63 13.45 7.66
C VAL A 290 -4.85 13.02 9.10
N ALA A 291 -5.62 11.96 9.34
CA ALA A 291 -5.83 11.41 10.67
C ALA A 291 -4.52 10.89 11.30
N SER A 292 -3.61 10.33 10.49
CA SER A 292 -2.30 9.87 10.95
C SER A 292 -1.39 11.03 11.31
N LEU A 293 -1.34 12.08 10.48
CA LEU A 293 -0.58 13.30 10.76
C LEU A 293 -1.09 14.04 12.01
N GLU A 294 -2.39 14.01 12.25
CA GLU A 294 -3.01 14.60 13.44
C GLU A 294 -2.41 14.00 14.72
N LYS A 295 -2.10 12.70 14.74
CA LYS A 295 -1.50 12.02 15.91
C LYS A 295 -0.09 12.47 16.24
N LEU A 296 0.63 13.11 15.31
CA LEU A 296 2.03 13.50 15.47
C LEU A 296 2.19 14.78 16.32
N HIS A 297 1.42 14.92 17.40
CA HIS A 297 1.36 16.14 18.22
C HIS A 297 2.77 16.62 18.60
N GLY A 298 3.04 17.91 18.39
CA GLY A 298 4.35 18.52 18.64
C GLY A 298 5.40 18.33 17.53
N ALA A 299 5.20 17.42 16.57
CA ALA A 299 6.13 17.21 15.47
C ALA A 299 6.09 18.36 14.45
N GLN A 300 7.23 18.96 14.12
CA GLN A 300 7.36 19.89 13.01
C GLN A 300 7.46 19.14 11.67
N GLY A 301 7.33 19.85 10.55
CA GLY A 301 7.63 19.28 9.23
C GLY A 301 6.54 18.41 8.59
N ARG A 302 5.30 18.44 9.08
CA ARG A 302 4.15 17.77 8.43
C ARG A 302 4.00 18.15 6.95
N GLY A 303 4.27 19.42 6.62
CA GLY A 303 4.27 19.89 5.23
C GLY A 303 5.33 19.22 4.34
N ALA A 304 6.46 18.77 4.90
CA ALA A 304 7.45 18.00 4.15
C ALA A 304 6.91 16.62 3.75
N PHE A 305 6.20 15.95 4.66
CA PHE A 305 5.50 14.71 4.34
C PHE A 305 4.39 14.93 3.30
N ILE A 306 3.57 15.98 3.45
CA ILE A 306 2.50 16.27 2.49
C ILE A 306 3.08 16.52 1.08
N ASN A 307 4.14 17.31 0.96
CA ASN A 307 4.82 17.51 -0.32
C ASN A 307 5.38 16.20 -0.90
N PHE A 308 5.82 15.27 -0.05
CA PHE A 308 6.23 13.93 -0.49
C PHE A 308 5.03 13.11 -0.98
N ALA A 309 3.90 13.16 -0.27
CA ALA A 309 2.67 12.45 -0.63
C ALA A 309 2.08 12.90 -1.97
N LEU A 310 2.28 14.17 -2.35
CA LEU A 310 1.89 14.72 -3.66
C LEU A 310 2.65 14.12 -4.85
N ARG A 311 3.62 13.22 -4.62
CA ARG A 311 4.34 12.51 -5.68
C ARG A 311 3.65 11.21 -6.10
N ALA A 312 2.54 10.83 -5.46
CA ALA A 312 1.79 9.65 -5.87
C ALA A 312 1.26 9.82 -7.31
N THR A 313 1.42 8.79 -8.14
CA THR A 313 1.00 8.81 -9.56
C THR A 313 -0.03 7.75 -9.89
N ASP A 314 -0.27 6.83 -8.98
CA ASP A 314 -1.07 5.63 -9.14
C ASP A 314 -1.51 5.09 -7.76
N GLU A 315 -2.34 4.04 -7.75
CA GLU A 315 -2.83 3.43 -6.52
C GLU A 315 -1.72 2.83 -5.65
N ASP A 316 -0.67 2.25 -6.27
CA ASP A 316 0.44 1.62 -5.54
C ASP A 316 1.23 2.67 -4.76
N SER A 317 1.61 3.78 -5.40
CA SER A 317 2.26 4.90 -4.75
C SER A 317 1.35 5.61 -3.75
N ALA A 318 0.05 5.69 -3.99
CA ALA A 318 -0.91 6.22 -3.03
C ALA A 318 -1.01 5.37 -1.75
N ASN A 319 -1.05 4.04 -1.89
CA ASN A 319 -1.00 3.10 -0.77
C ASN A 319 0.33 3.21 -0.02
N PHE A 320 1.44 3.37 -0.74
CA PHE A 320 2.75 3.61 -0.13
C PHE A 320 2.75 4.89 0.73
N MET A 321 2.16 6.00 0.26
CA MET A 321 2.05 7.23 1.05
C MET A 321 1.20 7.05 2.30
N GLN A 322 0.06 6.37 2.18
CA GLN A 322 -0.80 6.06 3.33
C GLN A 322 -0.04 5.24 4.38
N ASN A 323 0.63 4.18 3.93
CA ASN A 323 1.38 3.28 4.81
C ASN A 323 2.52 3.99 5.55
N ILE A 324 3.22 4.94 4.90
CA ILE A 324 4.20 5.79 5.60
C ILE A 324 3.54 6.58 6.72
N ALA A 325 2.40 7.24 6.45
CA ALA A 325 1.71 8.05 7.45
C ALA A 325 1.28 7.21 8.66
N GLU A 326 0.78 6.00 8.41
CA GLU A 326 0.38 5.07 9.46
C GLU A 326 1.57 4.57 10.29
N ILE A 327 2.72 4.27 9.67
CA ILE A 327 3.95 3.91 10.39
C ILE A 327 4.42 5.06 11.28
N LEU A 328 4.40 6.31 10.78
CA LEU A 328 4.75 7.49 11.58
C LEU A 328 3.84 7.63 12.80
N ALA A 329 2.53 7.51 12.61
CA ALA A 329 1.54 7.60 13.69
C ALA A 329 1.70 6.48 14.71
N ALA A 330 1.98 5.26 14.26
CA ALA A 330 2.21 4.14 15.15
C ALA A 330 3.50 4.29 15.95
N TYR A 331 4.59 4.77 15.34
CA TYR A 331 5.85 5.02 16.04
C TYR A 331 5.69 6.09 17.12
N GLN A 332 5.02 7.20 16.80
CA GLN A 332 4.67 8.28 17.74
C GLN A 332 3.94 7.73 18.98
N GLN A 333 3.03 6.78 18.79
CA GLN A 333 2.19 6.25 19.86
C GLN A 333 2.86 5.15 20.68
N SER A 334 3.75 4.36 20.09
CA SER A 334 4.25 3.12 20.68
C SER A 334 5.73 3.13 21.04
N VAL A 335 6.52 4.07 20.49
CA VAL A 335 7.98 4.09 20.67
C VAL A 335 8.45 5.38 21.32
N ALA A 336 8.34 6.51 20.62
CA ALA A 336 8.79 7.79 21.12
C ALA A 336 8.13 8.96 20.36
N PRO A 337 7.91 10.12 21.02
CA PRO A 337 7.42 11.32 20.34
C PRO A 337 8.35 11.75 19.19
N LEU A 338 7.78 11.94 18.01
CA LEU A 338 8.40 12.55 16.85
C LEU A 338 8.48 14.06 17.02
N GLN A 339 9.63 14.62 16.70
CA GLN A 339 9.93 16.06 16.82
C GLN A 339 9.91 16.76 15.48
N GLU A 340 10.37 16.11 14.41
CA GLU A 340 10.49 16.73 13.09
C GLU A 340 10.41 15.67 11.99
N ILE A 341 9.67 15.97 10.92
CA ILE A 341 9.57 15.16 9.72
C ILE A 341 10.26 15.89 8.57
N THR A 342 11.11 15.18 7.84
CA THR A 342 11.80 15.69 6.65
C THR A 342 11.66 14.71 5.49
N ALA A 343 11.84 15.19 4.26
CA ALA A 343 11.74 14.33 3.07
C ALA A 343 12.73 14.72 1.95
N PRO A 344 14.06 14.72 2.20
CA PRO A 344 15.07 15.11 1.21
C PRO A 344 15.19 14.13 0.02
N GLY A 345 14.54 12.98 0.11
CA GLY A 345 14.47 11.97 -0.94
C GLY A 345 13.57 10.82 -0.52
N VAL A 346 13.71 10.38 0.73
CA VAL A 346 12.79 9.52 1.46
C VAL A 346 12.26 10.26 2.68
N VAL A 347 11.10 9.84 3.19
CA VAL A 347 10.58 10.37 4.45
C VAL A 347 11.48 9.92 5.61
N MET A 348 11.79 10.85 6.50
CA MET A 348 12.51 10.60 7.74
C MET A 348 11.84 11.36 8.87
N ALA A 349 11.83 10.79 10.07
CA ALA A 349 11.32 11.46 11.26
C ALA A 349 12.32 11.35 12.42
N ARG A 350 12.73 12.49 12.97
CA ARG A 350 13.54 12.54 14.20
C ARG A 350 12.63 12.38 15.40
N ALA A 351 12.96 11.45 16.28
CA ALA A 351 12.27 11.20 17.53
C ALA A 351 13.03 11.81 18.72
N ALA A 352 12.30 12.07 19.81
CA ALA A 352 12.84 12.68 21.02
C ALA A 352 13.91 11.83 21.74
N ASN A 353 13.95 10.52 21.46
CA ASN A 353 14.97 9.59 21.95
C ASN A 353 16.26 9.60 21.12
N GLY A 354 16.39 10.49 20.13
CA GLY A 354 17.56 10.59 19.25
C GLY A 354 17.56 9.65 18.04
N THR A 355 16.53 8.80 17.90
CA THR A 355 16.36 7.95 16.71
C THR A 355 15.90 8.79 15.51
N VAL A 356 16.42 8.45 14.33
CA VAL A 356 15.87 8.90 13.04
C VAL A 356 15.19 7.71 12.38
N LEU A 357 13.87 7.74 12.39
CA LEU A 357 13.01 6.74 11.77
C LEU A 357 12.97 6.97 10.25
N ILE A 358 13.16 5.90 9.49
CA ILE A 358 12.93 5.82 8.05
C ILE A 358 11.75 4.86 7.85
N PRO A 359 10.50 5.35 7.73
CA PRO A 359 9.35 4.52 7.40
C PRO A 359 9.39 4.15 5.91
N PHE A 360 9.54 2.87 5.59
CA PHE A 360 9.63 2.43 4.20
C PHE A 360 8.80 1.15 3.97
N PRO A 361 7.51 1.30 3.63
CA PRO A 361 6.64 0.17 3.31
C PRO A 361 7.20 -0.62 2.12
N LEU A 362 7.61 -1.86 2.35
CA LEU A 362 8.10 -2.80 1.34
C LEU A 362 7.71 -4.22 1.76
N ASP A 363 7.59 -5.15 0.81
CA ASP A 363 7.26 -6.55 1.12
C ASP A 363 8.53 -7.39 1.33
N TYR A 364 9.49 -7.28 0.42
CA TYR A 364 10.75 -8.01 0.50
C TYR A 364 11.89 -7.24 -0.15
N GLY A 365 12.76 -6.64 0.67
CA GLY A 365 13.87 -5.81 0.23
C GLY A 365 15.15 -6.61 -0.01
N VAL A 366 15.77 -6.45 -1.20
CA VAL A 366 17.07 -7.05 -1.52
C VAL A 366 18.13 -5.98 -1.78
N TRP A 367 19.41 -6.33 -1.56
CA TRP A 367 20.52 -5.38 -1.67
C TRP A 367 20.98 -5.21 -3.12
N THR A 368 20.31 -4.32 -3.85
CA THR A 368 20.73 -3.96 -5.22
C THR A 368 21.65 -2.74 -5.23
N VAL A 369 22.29 -2.48 -6.38
CA VAL A 369 23.00 -1.22 -6.64
C VAL A 369 22.09 0.00 -6.41
N ARG A 370 20.80 -0.11 -6.76
CA ARG A 370 19.80 0.95 -6.53
C ARG A 370 19.53 1.14 -5.04
N ALA A 371 19.41 0.05 -4.28
CA ALA A 371 19.23 0.12 -2.83
C ALA A 371 20.44 0.79 -2.14
N GLU A 372 21.67 0.39 -2.49
CA GLU A 372 22.87 1.02 -1.94
C GLU A 372 22.91 2.52 -2.23
N ARG A 373 22.61 2.92 -3.48
CA ARG A 373 22.56 4.34 -3.87
C ARG A 373 21.51 5.11 -3.07
N ALA A 374 20.32 4.53 -2.89
CA ALA A 374 19.25 5.16 -2.11
C ALA A 374 19.67 5.38 -0.65
N VAL A 375 20.32 4.38 -0.03
CA VAL A 375 20.84 4.48 1.34
C VAL A 375 21.92 5.55 1.44
N LYS A 376 22.94 5.52 0.56
CA LYS A 376 24.03 6.51 0.55
C LYS A 376 23.49 7.93 0.39
N ASN A 377 22.55 8.15 -0.53
CA ASN A 377 21.93 9.45 -0.76
C ASN A 377 21.11 9.91 0.45
N THR A 378 20.38 9.01 1.10
CA THR A 378 19.60 9.30 2.30
C THR A 378 20.48 9.74 3.45
N LEU A 379 21.55 8.99 3.74
CA LEU A 379 22.50 9.31 4.81
C LEU A 379 23.27 10.60 4.53
N ALA A 380 23.67 10.83 3.28
CA ALA A 380 24.32 12.07 2.87
C ALA A 380 23.39 13.29 3.05
N GLY A 381 22.13 13.16 2.60
CA GLY A 381 21.09 14.17 2.77
C GLY A 381 20.87 14.56 4.24
N TYR A 382 20.82 13.56 5.14
CA TYR A 382 20.69 13.81 6.57
C TYR A 382 21.90 14.53 7.17
N LYS A 383 23.12 14.13 6.81
CA LYS A 383 24.35 14.79 7.31
C LYS A 383 24.46 16.25 6.89
N MET A 384 23.90 16.61 5.73
CA MET A 384 23.86 18.00 5.28
C MET A 384 22.85 18.85 6.08
N SER A 385 21.72 18.26 6.50
CA SER A 385 20.68 18.97 7.24
C SER A 385 20.86 18.93 8.77
N SER A 386 21.66 17.99 9.30
CA SER A 386 21.89 17.81 10.73
C SER A 386 23.33 17.40 11.02
N ARG A 387 23.97 18.08 11.99
CA ARG A 387 25.33 17.77 12.45
C ARG A 387 25.39 16.73 13.57
N ASN A 388 24.24 16.30 14.10
CA ASN A 388 24.19 15.37 15.22
C ASN A 388 24.24 13.92 14.75
N PRO A 389 25.03 13.05 15.42
CA PRO A 389 24.95 11.60 15.22
C PRO A 389 23.50 11.13 15.42
N ALA A 390 23.04 10.23 14.56
CA ALA A 390 21.70 9.68 14.61
C ALA A 390 21.75 8.16 14.65
N ASN A 391 20.88 7.58 15.47
CA ASN A 391 20.60 6.15 15.41
C ASN A 391 19.50 5.95 14.37
N PHE A 392 19.84 5.42 13.19
CA PHE A 392 18.86 5.21 12.14
C PHE A 392 18.09 3.91 12.36
N GLU A 393 16.78 3.98 12.27
CA GLU A 393 15.91 2.80 12.22
C GLU A 393 15.11 2.77 10.92
N LEU A 394 15.31 1.73 10.12
CA LEU A 394 14.49 1.45 8.94
C LEU A 394 13.34 0.53 9.35
N TRP A 395 12.10 1.03 9.23
CA TRP A 395 10.90 0.26 9.53
C TRP A 395 10.23 -0.17 8.23
N VAL A 396 10.13 -1.49 8.03
CA VAL A 396 9.56 -2.11 6.82
C VAL A 396 8.34 -2.97 7.16
N THR A 397 7.33 -2.95 6.28
CA THR A 397 6.09 -3.72 6.46
C THR A 397 6.30 -5.23 6.32
N GLY A 398 7.19 -5.67 5.45
CA GLY A 398 7.59 -7.08 5.29
C GLY A 398 8.99 -7.34 5.83
N ALA A 399 9.87 -7.90 5.01
CA ALA A 399 11.23 -8.30 5.42
C ALA A 399 12.32 -7.80 4.46
N VAL A 400 13.59 -7.97 4.83
CA VAL A 400 14.74 -7.77 3.96
C VAL A 400 15.58 -9.05 3.89
N SER A 401 16.34 -9.22 2.82
CA SER A 401 17.24 -10.37 2.68
C SER A 401 18.36 -10.34 3.75
N PRO A 402 19.00 -11.49 4.04
CA PRO A 402 20.17 -11.52 4.91
C PRO A 402 21.33 -10.64 4.43
N LEU A 403 21.49 -10.44 3.11
CA LEU A 403 22.51 -9.53 2.59
C LEU A 403 22.10 -8.07 2.83
N ALA A 404 20.86 -7.69 2.51
CA ALA A 404 20.35 -6.33 2.73
C ALA A 404 20.43 -5.94 4.21
N ARG A 405 20.04 -6.83 5.13
CA ARG A 405 20.17 -6.61 6.57
C ARG A 405 21.62 -6.29 6.97
N ARG A 406 22.57 -7.16 6.60
CA ARG A 406 23.99 -6.97 6.93
C ARG A 406 24.54 -5.65 6.37
N GLN A 407 24.16 -5.29 5.14
CA GLN A 407 24.63 -4.07 4.48
C GLN A 407 24.03 -2.79 5.08
N LEU A 408 22.76 -2.82 5.48
CA LEU A 408 22.10 -1.73 6.20
C LEU A 408 22.72 -1.55 7.59
N GLU A 409 22.90 -2.64 8.33
CA GLU A 409 23.49 -2.61 9.68
C GLU A 409 24.95 -2.16 9.66
N ALA A 410 25.73 -2.56 8.64
CA ALA A 410 27.09 -2.06 8.42
C ALA A 410 27.16 -0.53 8.16
N GLN A 411 26.07 0.06 7.70
CA GLN A 411 25.92 1.51 7.54
C GLN A 411 25.27 2.20 8.75
N GLY A 412 25.11 1.49 9.87
CA GLY A 412 24.52 2.03 11.10
C GLY A 412 23.00 2.16 11.06
N ILE A 413 22.32 1.44 10.15
CA ILE A 413 20.87 1.43 10.04
C ILE A 413 20.34 0.12 10.63
N LYS A 414 19.64 0.21 11.76
CA LYS A 414 18.94 -0.92 12.35
C LYS A 414 17.65 -1.19 11.58
N VAL A 415 17.39 -2.44 11.20
CA VAL A 415 16.19 -2.82 10.45
C VAL A 415 15.15 -3.46 11.36
N VAL A 416 13.93 -2.91 11.35
CA VAL A 416 12.75 -3.44 12.02
C VAL A 416 11.76 -3.93 10.97
N GLU A 417 11.55 -5.24 10.94
CA GLU A 417 10.70 -5.94 9.97
C GLU A 417 9.31 -6.24 10.51
N ASN A 418 8.40 -6.56 9.60
CA ASN A 418 7.03 -6.99 9.87
C ASN A 418 6.28 -5.98 10.74
N VAL A 419 6.49 -4.68 10.51
CA VAL A 419 5.90 -3.65 11.38
C VAL A 419 4.38 -3.65 11.31
N GLU A 420 3.78 -4.09 10.20
CA GLU A 420 2.33 -4.25 10.03
C GLU A 420 1.72 -5.27 11.01
N GLN A 421 2.49 -6.24 11.51
CA GLN A 421 2.02 -7.17 12.54
C GLN A 421 2.01 -6.52 13.93
N ARG A 422 2.81 -5.46 14.10
CA ARG A 422 2.95 -4.71 15.36
C ARG A 422 1.98 -3.54 15.42
N ILE A 423 1.62 -2.98 14.26
CA ILE A 423 0.83 -1.75 14.13
C ILE A 423 -0.47 -2.05 13.38
N GLY A 424 -1.61 -1.61 13.91
CA GLY A 424 -2.92 -1.83 13.32
C GLY A 424 -3.19 -0.99 12.07
N MET A 425 -2.57 -1.37 10.94
CA MET A 425 -2.73 -0.69 9.65
C MET A 425 -4.12 -0.90 9.06
N MET A 426 -4.60 0.10 8.31
CA MET A 426 -5.91 0.10 7.67
C MET A 426 -5.88 -0.57 6.29
N ASP A 427 -6.15 -1.87 6.23
CA ASP A 427 -6.33 -2.61 4.97
C ASP A 427 -7.72 -2.41 4.35
#